data_AF-A0A1K1P3D8-F1
#
_entry.id   AF-A0A1K1P3D8-F1
#
_cell.length_a   1.000
_cell.length_b   1.000
_cell.length_c   1.000
_cell.angle_alpha   90.00
_cell.angle_beta   90.00
_cell.angle_gamma   90.00
#
_symmetry.space_group_name_H-M   'P 1'
#
loop_
_entity.id
_entity.type
_entity.pdbx_description
1 polymer ?
#
loop_
_entity_poly.entity_id
_entity_poly.type
_entity_poly.pdbx_seq_one_letter_code
_entity_poly.pdbx_strand_id
1 'polypeptide(L)'
;MAVVSMKQLLEAGVHFGHQTRRWNPKMSQYIFTERNGIHIIDLQKTVKKLEEAYNFVRELSADGKEVLFVGTKKQAGDSIKEEATRAGAHYVNARWLGGMMTNFKTIQSRIRRLEQLHTMEEDGTFNLLPKKEVVKLTLEIEKLEKFMGGIKNMKTLPGALFVVDPRKEKIAVSEAKKLGIPVVAIVDTNCDPDDVDYVIPGNDDAIRAVRLIAGCMADAIIEGRQGADAVVEAEEAEAEAE
;
A
#
# COMPACT_ATOMS: atom_id res chain seq x y z
N MET A 1 5.87 20.87 6.71
CA MET A 1 4.48 21.22 7.11
C MET A 1 3.97 20.01 7.87
N ALA A 2 3.42 20.15 9.08
CA ALA A 2 3.04 18.97 9.86
C ALA A 2 1.86 18.25 9.16
N VAL A 3 2.17 17.14 8.49
CA VAL A 3 1.24 16.36 7.65
C VAL A 3 -0.02 15.95 8.42
N VAL A 4 0.13 15.65 9.72
CA VAL A 4 -0.97 15.29 10.61
C VAL A 4 -0.75 15.86 12.00
N SER A 5 -1.80 16.40 12.62
CA SER A 5 -1.74 16.82 14.02
C SER A 5 -1.75 15.63 14.98
N MET A 6 -1.04 15.75 16.10
CA MET A 6 -1.06 14.73 17.16
C MET A 6 -2.48 14.44 17.68
N LYS A 7 -3.34 15.47 17.69
CA LYS A 7 -4.76 15.34 18.06
C LYS A 7 -5.50 14.38 17.13
N GLN A 8 -5.30 14.50 15.82
CA GLN A 8 -5.91 13.60 14.83
C GLN A 8 -5.41 12.15 15.00
N LEU A 9 -4.11 11.96 15.23
CA LEU A 9 -3.54 10.62 15.51
C LEU A 9 -4.15 9.99 16.78
N LEU A 10 -4.38 10.81 17.81
CA LEU A 10 -5.01 10.38 19.05
C LEU A 10 -6.48 9.98 18.83
N GLU A 11 -7.26 10.81 18.14
CA GLU A 11 -8.68 10.58 17.84
C GLU A 11 -8.91 9.37 16.91
N ALA A 12 -8.00 9.15 15.97
CA ALA A 12 -8.01 7.99 15.07
C ALA A 12 -7.60 6.68 15.77
N GLY A 13 -7.01 6.76 16.97
CA GLY A 13 -6.60 5.58 17.75
C GLY A 13 -5.27 4.96 17.30
N VAL A 14 -4.37 5.75 16.68
CA VAL A 14 -3.06 5.28 16.18
C VAL A 14 -2.12 4.86 17.32
N HIS A 15 -2.30 5.44 18.51
CA HIS A 15 -1.46 5.21 19.70
C HIS A 15 -1.71 3.85 20.38
N PHE A 16 -2.80 3.16 20.05
CA PHE A 16 -3.06 1.84 20.64
C PHE A 16 -2.22 0.77 19.93
N GLY A 17 -1.45 0.01 20.69
CA GLY A 17 -0.79 -1.19 20.20
C GLY A 17 -1.50 -2.47 20.64
N HIS A 18 -0.76 -3.58 20.60
CA HIS A 18 -1.23 -4.89 21.04
C HIS A 18 -1.05 -5.14 22.54
N GLN A 19 -1.55 -6.30 22.98
CA GLN A 19 -1.36 -6.81 24.34
C GLN A 19 0.13 -7.06 24.65
N THR A 20 0.50 -6.87 25.92
CA THR A 20 1.88 -7.02 26.42
C THR A 20 2.49 -8.40 26.20
N ARG A 21 1.69 -9.43 25.95
CA ARG A 21 2.16 -10.79 25.65
C ARG A 21 2.61 -10.99 24.19
N ARG A 22 2.22 -10.09 23.29
CA ARG A 22 2.40 -10.25 21.83
C ARG A 22 3.45 -9.30 21.24
N TRP A 23 4.09 -8.50 22.08
CA TRP A 23 5.03 -7.47 21.63
C TRP A 23 6.39 -8.05 21.20
N ASN A 24 7.08 -7.29 20.35
CA ASN A 24 8.45 -7.53 19.94
C ASN A 24 9.40 -6.62 20.74
N PRO A 25 10.42 -7.15 21.43
CA PRO A 25 11.37 -6.36 22.21
C PRO A 25 12.05 -5.20 21.46
N LYS A 26 12.25 -5.34 20.14
CA LYS A 26 12.84 -4.29 19.29
C LYS A 26 11.94 -3.06 19.14
N MET A 27 10.63 -3.22 19.36
CA MET A 27 9.67 -2.12 19.37
C MET A 27 9.71 -1.29 20.67
N SER A 28 10.51 -1.69 21.67
CA SER A 28 10.66 -0.95 22.94
C SER A 28 10.96 0.54 22.74
N GLN A 29 11.76 0.88 21.71
CA GLN A 29 12.09 2.27 21.40
C GLN A 29 10.89 3.11 20.92
N TYR A 30 9.80 2.49 20.45
CA TYR A 30 8.60 3.19 19.98
C TYR A 30 7.43 3.11 20.97
N ILE A 31 7.55 2.28 22.02
CA ILE A 31 6.53 2.11 23.05
C ILE A 31 6.76 3.17 24.13
N PHE A 32 5.71 3.90 24.50
CA PHE A 32 5.74 4.90 25.55
C PHE A 32 5.48 4.28 26.94
N THR A 33 4.37 3.57 27.08
CA THR A 33 3.96 2.94 28.35
C THR A 33 2.99 1.80 28.09
N GLU A 34 2.59 1.07 29.14
CA GLU A 34 1.51 0.09 29.10
C GLU A 34 0.37 0.52 30.02
N ARG A 35 -0.87 0.35 29.57
CA ARG A 35 -2.07 0.63 30.37
C ARG A 35 -3.10 -0.46 30.13
N ASN A 36 -3.63 -1.04 31.21
CA ASN A 36 -4.63 -2.11 31.15
C ASN A 36 -4.17 -3.31 30.29
N GLY A 37 -2.87 -3.61 30.27
CA GLY A 37 -2.30 -4.72 29.50
C GLY A 37 -2.18 -4.46 27.99
N ILE A 38 -2.35 -3.22 27.52
CA ILE A 38 -2.16 -2.78 26.13
C ILE A 38 -0.97 -1.81 26.08
N HIS A 39 -0.07 -1.99 25.11
CA HIS A 39 1.01 -1.04 24.87
C HIS A 39 0.49 0.24 24.21
N ILE A 40 1.00 1.38 24.66
CA ILE A 40 0.74 2.69 24.08
C ILE A 40 1.99 3.11 23.30
N ILE A 41 1.80 3.40 22.02
CA ILE A 41 2.84 3.85 21.09
C ILE A 41 3.08 5.35 21.30
N ASP A 42 4.35 5.75 21.25
CA ASP A 42 4.76 7.16 21.35
C ASP A 42 4.43 7.93 20.07
N LEU A 43 3.36 8.74 20.14
CA LEU A 43 2.91 9.57 19.02
C LEU A 43 3.94 10.62 18.59
N GLN A 44 4.84 11.08 19.47
CA GLN A 44 5.88 12.04 19.06
C GLN A 44 6.83 11.38 18.05
N LYS A 45 7.17 10.11 18.28
CA LYS A 45 7.98 9.32 17.35
C LYS A 45 7.20 9.00 16.09
N THR A 46 5.92 8.67 16.21
CA THR A 46 5.03 8.46 15.05
C THR A 46 5.00 9.69 14.14
N VAL A 47 4.83 10.90 14.67
CA VAL A 47 4.78 12.13 13.85
C VAL A 47 6.08 12.33 13.07
N LYS A 48 7.24 12.21 13.74
CA LYS A 48 8.54 12.37 13.08
C LYS A 48 8.76 11.32 11.99
N LYS A 49 8.46 10.07 12.30
CA LYS A 49 8.62 8.95 11.36
C LYS A 49 7.64 9.00 10.20
N LEU A 50 6.43 9.48 10.45
CA LEU A 50 5.44 9.73 9.40
C LEU A 50 5.90 10.84 8.46
N GLU A 51 6.52 11.91 8.98
CA GLU A 51 7.10 12.98 8.17
C GLU A 51 8.29 12.50 7.33
N GLU A 52 9.18 11.68 7.89
CA GLU A 52 10.25 11.01 7.14
C GLU A 52 9.71 10.16 5.99
N ALA A 53 8.71 9.30 6.27
CA ALA A 53 8.06 8.47 5.26
C ALA A 53 7.31 9.30 4.20
N TYR A 54 6.64 10.37 4.61
CA TYR A 54 5.92 11.27 3.71
C TYR A 54 6.85 11.93 2.70
N ASN A 55 7.97 12.48 3.18
CA ASN A 55 8.95 13.14 2.32
C ASN A 55 9.56 12.14 1.32
N PHE A 56 9.89 10.93 1.78
CA PHE A 56 10.39 9.87 0.90
C PHE A 56 9.39 9.49 -0.20
N VAL A 57 8.11 9.28 0.15
CA VAL A 57 7.06 8.94 -0.82
C VAL A 57 6.82 10.08 -1.81
N ARG A 58 6.85 11.33 -1.34
CA ARG A 58 6.72 12.52 -2.19
C ARG A 58 7.87 12.62 -3.20
N GLU A 59 9.10 12.48 -2.75
CA GLU A 59 10.29 12.49 -3.62
C GLU A 59 10.25 11.36 -4.64
N LEU A 60 9.91 10.14 -4.20
CA LEU A 60 9.80 8.99 -5.09
C LEU A 60 8.70 9.15 -6.15
N SER A 61 7.61 9.83 -5.80
CA SER A 61 6.52 10.13 -6.72
C SER A 61 6.89 11.27 -7.69
N ALA A 62 7.70 12.23 -7.25
CA ALA A 62 8.25 13.28 -8.11
C ALA A 62 9.24 12.71 -9.15
N ASP A 63 10.01 11.67 -8.77
CA ASP A 63 10.84 10.88 -9.71
C ASP A 63 10.02 10.07 -10.73
N GLY A 64 8.67 10.09 -10.65
CA GLY A 64 7.79 9.33 -11.52
C GLY A 64 7.71 7.83 -11.22
N LYS A 65 8.23 7.37 -10.07
CA LYS A 65 8.15 5.96 -9.67
C LYS A 65 6.79 5.62 -9.04
N GLU A 66 6.32 4.41 -9.29
CA GLU A 66 5.05 3.93 -8.76
C GLU A 66 5.18 3.41 -7.32
N VAL A 67 4.19 3.70 -6.49
CA VAL A 67 4.05 3.13 -5.14
C VAL A 67 2.93 2.09 -5.15
N LEU A 68 3.21 0.91 -4.59
CA LEU A 68 2.21 -0.15 -4.44
C LEU A 68 1.73 -0.22 -2.98
N PHE A 69 0.42 -0.05 -2.78
CA PHE A 69 -0.21 -0.16 -1.47
C PHE A 69 -0.61 -1.60 -1.19
N VAL A 70 -0.27 -2.12 -0.02
CA VAL A 70 -0.53 -3.50 0.38
C VAL A 70 -1.19 -3.52 1.74
N GLY A 71 -2.39 -4.10 1.81
CA GLY A 71 -3.09 -4.32 3.07
C GLY A 71 -4.18 -5.37 2.90
N THR A 72 -3.93 -6.60 3.36
CA THR A 72 -4.85 -7.74 3.23
C THR A 72 -5.73 -7.94 4.47
N LYS A 73 -5.45 -7.20 5.54
CA LYS A 73 -6.31 -7.15 6.72
C LYS A 73 -7.70 -6.64 6.35
N LYS A 74 -8.74 -7.18 6.99
CA LYS A 74 -10.12 -6.73 6.79
C LYS A 74 -10.30 -5.24 7.10
N GLN A 75 -9.56 -4.72 8.08
CA GLN A 75 -9.61 -3.32 8.51
C GLN A 75 -8.85 -2.38 7.57
N ALA A 76 -7.92 -2.92 6.78
CA ALA A 76 -7.08 -2.16 5.88
C ALA A 76 -7.58 -2.20 4.43
N GLY A 77 -8.17 -3.30 3.99
CA GLY A 77 -8.43 -3.58 2.58
C GLY A 77 -9.23 -2.49 1.85
N ASP A 78 -10.34 -2.03 2.44
CA ASP A 78 -11.17 -1.00 1.82
C ASP A 78 -10.47 0.36 1.84
N SER A 79 -9.87 0.74 2.98
CA SER A 79 -9.11 2.00 3.12
C SER A 79 -7.96 2.08 2.11
N ILE A 80 -7.21 1.00 1.94
CA ILE A 80 -6.09 0.93 1.00
C ILE A 80 -6.59 1.05 -0.45
N LYS A 81 -7.69 0.38 -0.80
CA LYS A 81 -8.26 0.47 -2.14
C LYS A 81 -8.73 1.89 -2.46
N GLU A 82 -9.47 2.52 -1.55
CA GLU A 82 -10.00 3.87 -1.74
C GLU A 82 -8.87 4.89 -1.90
N GLU A 83 -7.90 4.91 -0.99
CA GLU A 83 -6.81 5.89 -0.99
C GLU A 83 -5.83 5.69 -2.15
N ALA A 84 -5.51 4.43 -2.50
CA ALA A 84 -4.67 4.16 -3.65
C ALA A 84 -5.35 4.55 -4.97
N THR A 85 -6.66 4.28 -5.10
CA THR A 85 -7.43 4.69 -6.29
C THR A 85 -7.47 6.21 -6.40
N ARG A 86 -7.65 6.92 -5.27
CA ARG A 86 -7.62 8.38 -5.20
C ARG A 86 -6.27 8.96 -5.66
N ALA A 87 -5.16 8.33 -5.27
CA ALA A 87 -3.82 8.74 -5.68
C ALA A 87 -3.41 8.27 -7.09
N GLY A 88 -4.23 7.44 -7.76
CA GLY A 88 -3.83 6.78 -9.01
C GLY A 88 -2.62 5.87 -8.82
N ALA A 89 -2.55 5.19 -7.67
CA ALA A 89 -1.52 4.23 -7.31
C ALA A 89 -2.08 2.80 -7.39
N HIS A 90 -1.18 1.81 -7.50
CA HIS A 90 -1.57 0.41 -7.51
C HIS A 90 -1.82 -0.10 -6.09
N TYR A 91 -2.67 -1.12 -5.96
CA TYR A 91 -2.98 -1.70 -4.65
C TYR A 91 -3.18 -3.22 -4.66
N VAL A 92 -2.98 -3.82 -3.50
CA VAL A 92 -3.34 -5.21 -3.18
C VAL A 92 -4.09 -5.24 -1.85
N ASN A 93 -5.41 -5.41 -1.92
CA ASN A 93 -6.29 -5.37 -0.73
C ASN A 93 -6.83 -6.74 -0.30
N ALA A 94 -6.77 -7.77 -1.16
CA ALA A 94 -7.34 -9.08 -0.86
C ALA A 94 -6.30 -10.06 -0.30
N ARG A 95 -5.37 -10.50 -1.15
CA ARG A 95 -4.34 -11.48 -0.77
C ARG A 95 -3.09 -11.25 -1.59
N TRP A 96 -1.94 -11.22 -0.92
CA TRP A 96 -0.65 -11.31 -1.58
C TRP A 96 -0.40 -12.73 -2.11
N LEU A 97 -0.24 -12.87 -3.42
CA LEU A 97 0.19 -14.12 -4.04
C LEU A 97 1.72 -14.15 -4.00
N GLY A 98 2.31 -15.22 -3.46
CA GLY A 98 3.75 -15.37 -3.47
C GLY A 98 4.29 -15.39 -4.89
N GLY A 99 5.36 -14.65 -5.15
CA GLY A 99 5.89 -14.43 -6.49
C GLY A 99 5.32 -13.20 -7.19
N MET A 100 4.55 -12.34 -6.49
CA MET A 100 3.91 -11.17 -7.10
C MET A 100 4.93 -10.22 -7.74
N MET A 101 6.07 -10.00 -7.09
CA MET A 101 7.15 -9.16 -7.63
C MET A 101 8.31 -10.02 -8.13
N THR A 102 8.67 -11.07 -7.40
CA THR A 102 9.82 -11.92 -7.75
C THR A 102 9.59 -12.77 -9.00
N ASN A 103 8.34 -13.09 -9.34
CA ASN A 103 7.95 -13.80 -10.57
C ASN A 103 6.94 -12.97 -11.38
N PHE A 104 7.27 -11.69 -11.61
CA PHE A 104 6.38 -10.74 -12.26
C PHE A 104 5.94 -11.17 -13.67
N LYS A 105 6.78 -11.90 -14.43
CA LYS A 105 6.41 -12.43 -15.75
C LYS A 105 5.18 -13.36 -15.70
N THR A 106 5.06 -14.18 -14.66
CA THR A 106 3.92 -15.08 -14.48
C THR A 106 2.67 -14.33 -14.03
N ILE A 107 2.84 -13.28 -13.25
CA ILE A 107 1.74 -12.39 -12.84
C ILE A 107 1.20 -11.63 -14.04
N GLN A 108 2.08 -11.09 -14.89
CA GLN A 108 1.69 -10.44 -16.14
C GLN A 108 0.92 -11.37 -17.07
N SER A 109 1.29 -12.65 -17.18
CA SER A 109 0.52 -13.60 -18.01
C SER A 109 -0.89 -13.84 -17.46
N ARG A 110 -1.06 -13.82 -16.13
CA ARG A 110 -2.39 -13.89 -15.48
C ARG A 110 -3.21 -12.61 -15.65
N ILE A 111 -2.58 -11.44 -15.65
CA ILE A 111 -3.25 -10.17 -15.97
C ILE A 111 -3.72 -10.17 -17.43
N ARG A 112 -2.88 -10.60 -18.38
CA ARG A 112 -3.29 -10.76 -19.78
C ARG A 112 -4.44 -11.75 -19.95
N ARG A 113 -4.46 -12.82 -19.16
CA ARG A 113 -5.58 -13.77 -19.14
C ARG A 113 -6.88 -13.09 -18.67
N LEU A 114 -6.81 -12.22 -17.66
CA LEU A 114 -7.97 -11.45 -17.20
C LEU A 114 -8.48 -10.50 -18.29
N GLU A 115 -7.58 -9.79 -18.99
CA GLU A 115 -7.95 -8.92 -20.12
C GLU A 115 -8.60 -9.70 -21.27
N GLN A 116 -8.06 -10.88 -21.61
CA GLN A 116 -8.66 -11.77 -22.61
C GLN A 116 -10.07 -12.21 -22.20
N LEU A 117 -10.30 -12.54 -20.93
CA LEU A 117 -11.60 -12.96 -20.43
C LEU A 117 -12.63 -11.83 -20.52
N HIS A 118 -12.24 -10.58 -20.22
CA HIS A 118 -13.11 -9.42 -20.43
C HIS A 118 -13.41 -9.17 -21.90
N THR A 119 -12.41 -9.30 -22.77
CA THR A 119 -12.61 -9.16 -24.23
C THR A 119 -13.62 -10.20 -24.74
N MET A 120 -13.51 -11.45 -24.29
CA MET A 120 -14.46 -12.52 -24.65
C MET A 120 -15.89 -12.28 -24.12
N GLU A 121 -16.01 -11.64 -22.97
CA GLU A 121 -17.29 -11.24 -22.38
C GLU A 121 -17.93 -10.10 -23.19
N GLU A 122 -17.16 -9.08 -23.55
CA GLU A 122 -17.58 -7.93 -24.36
C GLU A 122 -17.96 -8.31 -25.79
N ASP A 123 -17.19 -9.20 -26.42
CA ASP A 123 -17.43 -9.71 -27.78
C ASP A 123 -18.66 -10.65 -27.86
N GLY A 124 -19.28 -10.98 -26.72
CA GLY A 124 -20.45 -11.86 -26.67
C GLY A 124 -20.14 -13.34 -26.89
N THR A 125 -18.86 -13.74 -26.85
CA THR A 125 -18.42 -15.14 -27.00
C THR A 125 -19.06 -16.06 -25.94
N PHE A 126 -19.37 -15.51 -24.77
CA PHE A 126 -20.02 -16.24 -23.68
C PHE A 126 -21.41 -16.78 -24.07
N ASN A 127 -22.12 -16.11 -24.99
CA ASN A 127 -23.44 -16.53 -25.45
C ASN A 127 -23.39 -17.79 -26.33
N LEU A 128 -22.23 -18.08 -26.93
CA LEU A 128 -22.01 -19.26 -27.76
C LEU A 128 -21.64 -20.51 -26.94
N LEU A 129 -21.29 -20.32 -25.67
CA LEU A 129 -20.81 -21.38 -24.79
C LEU A 129 -21.94 -21.99 -23.96
N PRO A 130 -21.83 -23.28 -23.57
CA PRO A 130 -22.75 -23.87 -22.60
C PRO A 130 -22.73 -23.11 -21.28
N LYS A 131 -23.90 -22.96 -20.64
CA LYS A 131 -24.04 -22.25 -19.34
C LYS A 131 -23.05 -22.74 -18.26
N LYS A 132 -22.69 -24.03 -18.26
CA LYS A 132 -21.71 -24.60 -17.33
C LYS A 132 -20.31 -24.03 -17.52
N GLU A 133 -19.92 -23.73 -18.75
CA GLU A 133 -18.61 -23.15 -19.06
C GLU A 133 -18.59 -21.66 -18.78
N VAL A 134 -19.68 -20.95 -19.11
CA VAL A 134 -19.86 -19.54 -18.75
C VAL A 134 -19.68 -19.35 -17.25
N VAL A 135 -20.34 -20.16 -16.40
CA VAL A 135 -20.18 -20.08 -14.94
C VAL A 135 -18.74 -20.30 -14.50
N LYS A 136 -17.99 -21.21 -15.14
CA LYS A 136 -16.56 -21.42 -14.81
C LYS A 136 -15.72 -20.19 -15.16
N LEU A 137 -15.97 -19.57 -16.32
CA LEU A 137 -15.26 -18.38 -16.76
C LEU A 137 -15.59 -17.17 -15.87
N THR A 138 -16.86 -16.98 -15.52
CA THR A 138 -17.28 -15.92 -14.57
C THR A 138 -16.60 -16.09 -13.21
N LEU A 139 -16.54 -17.32 -12.69
CA LEU A 139 -15.81 -17.60 -11.43
C LEU A 139 -14.29 -17.39 -11.57
N GLU A 140 -13.72 -17.57 -12.76
CA GLU A 140 -12.31 -17.27 -13.04
C GLU A 140 -12.08 -15.75 -13.03
N ILE A 141 -12.95 -14.98 -13.70
CA ILE A 141 -12.93 -13.50 -13.72
C ILE A 141 -13.04 -12.96 -12.29
N GLU A 142 -14.06 -13.37 -11.53
CA GLU A 142 -14.26 -12.91 -10.16
C GLU A 142 -13.05 -13.13 -9.25
N LYS A 143 -12.38 -14.30 -9.41
CA LYS A 143 -11.16 -14.61 -8.65
C LYS A 143 -9.99 -13.74 -9.08
N LEU A 144 -9.77 -13.61 -10.39
CA LEU A 144 -8.65 -12.82 -10.92
C LEU A 144 -8.83 -11.34 -10.60
N GLU A 145 -10.02 -10.78 -10.77
CA GLU A 145 -10.34 -9.39 -10.44
C GLU A 145 -10.14 -9.10 -8.95
N LYS A 146 -10.59 -10.02 -8.09
CA LYS A 146 -10.42 -9.89 -6.63
C LYS A 146 -8.94 -9.84 -6.19
N PHE A 147 -8.05 -10.60 -6.85
CA PHE A 147 -6.64 -10.67 -6.44
C PHE A 147 -5.73 -9.74 -7.22
N MET A 148 -6.07 -9.39 -8.46
CA MET A 148 -5.19 -8.71 -9.41
C MET A 148 -5.74 -7.39 -9.93
N GLY A 149 -6.98 -7.02 -9.61
CA GLY A 149 -7.61 -5.79 -10.11
C GLY A 149 -6.77 -4.53 -9.83
N GLY A 150 -6.19 -4.42 -8.63
CA GLY A 150 -5.38 -3.25 -8.24
C GLY A 150 -3.98 -3.18 -8.88
N ILE A 151 -3.52 -4.26 -9.51
CA ILE A 151 -2.23 -4.33 -10.24
C ILE A 151 -2.41 -4.52 -11.76
N LYS A 152 -3.65 -4.48 -12.26
CA LYS A 152 -3.97 -4.73 -13.68
C LYS A 152 -3.19 -3.81 -14.62
N ASN A 153 -3.09 -2.53 -14.26
CA ASN A 153 -2.43 -1.52 -15.09
C ASN A 153 -0.92 -1.40 -14.83
N MET A 154 -0.37 -2.22 -13.93
CA MET A 154 1.03 -2.14 -13.51
C MET A 154 1.94 -2.77 -14.57
N LYS A 155 2.73 -1.94 -15.27
CA LYS A 155 3.64 -2.39 -16.34
C LYS A 155 5.04 -2.71 -15.82
N THR A 156 5.49 -1.98 -14.80
CA THR A 156 6.83 -2.10 -14.22
C THR A 156 6.75 -2.48 -12.75
N LEU A 157 7.88 -2.81 -12.13
CA LEU A 157 7.91 -3.06 -10.69
C LEU A 157 7.76 -1.72 -9.94
N PRO A 158 7.09 -1.71 -8.78
CA PRO A 158 6.95 -0.49 -8.00
C PRO A 158 8.31 -0.03 -7.46
N GLY A 159 8.49 1.29 -7.36
CA GLY A 159 9.67 1.90 -6.77
C GLY A 159 9.67 1.84 -5.24
N ALA A 160 8.50 1.73 -4.61
CA ALA A 160 8.35 1.51 -3.17
C ALA A 160 7.08 0.74 -2.83
N LEU A 161 7.08 0.09 -1.67
CA LEU A 161 5.89 -0.53 -1.10
C LEU A 161 5.41 0.26 0.11
N PHE A 162 4.10 0.48 0.19
CA PHE A 162 3.44 0.87 1.42
C PHE A 162 2.67 -0.32 2.00
N VAL A 163 3.04 -0.79 3.19
CA VAL A 163 2.52 -2.02 3.79
C VAL A 163 1.80 -1.75 5.11
N VAL A 164 0.60 -2.30 5.27
CA VAL A 164 -0.11 -2.36 6.55
C VAL A 164 0.14 -3.72 7.18
N ASP A 165 0.72 -3.74 8.39
CA ASP A 165 1.13 -4.96 9.11
C ASP A 165 2.19 -5.82 8.39
N PRO A 166 3.50 -5.50 8.50
CA PRO A 166 4.58 -6.34 7.98
C PRO A 166 4.55 -7.79 8.43
N ARG A 167 4.01 -8.09 9.63
CA ARG A 167 3.97 -9.45 10.17
C ARG A 167 2.94 -10.29 9.43
N LYS A 168 1.80 -9.71 9.09
CA LYS A 168 0.76 -10.37 8.28
C LYS A 168 1.16 -10.42 6.80
N GLU A 169 1.88 -9.40 6.31
CA GLU A 169 2.32 -9.22 4.93
C GLU A 169 3.78 -9.68 4.71
N LYS A 170 4.27 -10.63 5.52
CA LYS A 170 5.68 -11.08 5.53
C LYS A 170 6.21 -11.47 4.15
N ILE A 171 5.37 -12.07 3.30
CA ILE A 171 5.76 -12.50 1.96
C ILE A 171 6.07 -11.28 1.08
N ALA A 172 5.23 -10.24 1.11
CA ALA A 172 5.43 -9.02 0.35
C ALA A 172 6.73 -8.32 0.76
N VAL A 173 6.94 -8.17 2.08
CA VAL A 173 8.16 -7.57 2.65
C VAL A 173 9.41 -8.39 2.28
N SER A 174 9.33 -9.72 2.36
CA SER A 174 10.46 -10.59 1.99
C SER A 174 10.79 -10.51 0.50
N GLU A 175 9.80 -10.40 -0.37
CA GLU A 175 10.01 -10.22 -1.81
C GLU A 175 10.60 -8.84 -2.12
N ALA A 176 10.14 -7.78 -1.46
CA ALA A 176 10.64 -6.42 -1.61
C ALA A 176 12.13 -6.35 -1.24
N LYS A 177 12.48 -6.90 -0.08
CA LYS A 177 13.86 -6.97 0.43
C LYS A 177 14.80 -7.72 -0.51
N LYS A 178 14.32 -8.79 -1.15
CA LYS A 178 15.10 -9.54 -2.15
C LYS A 178 15.36 -8.75 -3.43
N LEU A 179 14.42 -7.89 -3.82
CA LEU A 179 14.51 -7.07 -5.03
C LEU A 179 15.14 -5.69 -4.77
N GLY A 180 15.43 -5.35 -3.51
CA GLY A 180 15.94 -4.03 -3.13
C GLY A 180 14.89 -2.92 -3.25
N ILE A 181 13.61 -3.26 -3.19
CA ILE A 181 12.51 -2.29 -3.20
C ILE A 181 12.31 -1.78 -1.77
N PRO A 182 12.40 -0.47 -1.51
CA PRO A 182 12.22 0.10 -0.19
C PRO A 182 10.79 -0.09 0.32
N VAL A 183 10.66 -0.38 1.61
CA VAL A 183 9.40 -0.66 2.29
C VAL A 183 9.10 0.43 3.31
N VAL A 184 7.95 1.08 3.13
CA VAL A 184 7.30 1.95 4.10
C VAL A 184 6.19 1.16 4.76
N ALA A 185 6.11 1.12 6.08
CA ALA A 185 5.05 0.33 6.72
C ALA A 185 4.51 0.91 8.03
N ILE A 186 3.24 0.63 8.28
CA ILE A 186 2.63 0.79 9.61
C ILE A 186 3.06 -0.39 10.47
N VAL A 187 3.78 -0.11 11.55
CA VAL A 187 4.37 -1.11 12.43
C VAL A 187 3.74 -1.00 13.81
N ASP A 188 2.95 -2.01 14.18
CA ASP A 188 2.48 -2.18 15.56
C ASP A 188 3.56 -2.87 16.42
N THR A 189 3.41 -2.77 17.72
CA THR A 189 4.19 -3.41 18.80
C THR A 189 4.54 -4.89 18.59
N ASN A 190 3.80 -5.64 17.77
CA ASN A 190 4.01 -7.07 17.51
C ASN A 190 4.92 -7.37 16.31
N CYS A 191 5.32 -6.35 15.54
CA CYS A 191 6.12 -6.45 14.32
C CYS A 191 7.62 -6.23 14.60
N ASP A 192 8.50 -6.69 13.70
CA ASP A 192 9.92 -6.35 13.75
C ASP A 192 10.18 -5.08 12.94
N PRO A 193 10.69 -3.99 13.56
CA PRO A 193 10.98 -2.75 12.84
C PRO A 193 12.15 -2.89 11.86
N ASP A 194 13.02 -3.89 12.00
CA ASP A 194 14.22 -4.06 11.13
C ASP A 194 13.89 -4.62 9.74
N ASP A 195 12.67 -5.12 9.55
CA ASP A 195 12.19 -5.61 8.26
C ASP A 195 11.68 -4.49 7.35
N VAL A 196 11.65 -3.25 7.83
CA VAL A 196 11.05 -2.08 7.17
C VAL A 196 12.07 -0.94 7.14
N ASP A 197 12.21 -0.28 5.99
CA ASP A 197 13.15 0.84 5.82
C ASP A 197 12.60 2.12 6.45
N TYR A 198 11.32 2.42 6.20
CA TYR A 198 10.61 3.57 6.77
C TYR A 198 9.48 3.11 7.68
N VAL A 199 9.82 2.98 8.97
CA VAL A 199 8.91 2.52 10.03
C VAL A 199 7.98 3.64 10.43
N ILE A 200 6.67 3.45 10.34
CA ILE A 200 5.64 4.33 10.92
C ILE A 200 5.02 3.61 12.13
N PRO A 201 5.42 3.93 13.37
CA PRO A 201 4.86 3.30 14.56
C PRO A 201 3.38 3.66 14.70
N GLY A 202 2.49 2.67 14.68
CA GLY A 202 1.06 2.93 14.79
C GLY A 202 0.19 1.68 14.79
N ASN A 203 -1.08 1.89 15.13
CA ASN A 203 -2.11 0.87 15.13
C ASN A 203 -2.49 0.45 13.70
N ASP A 204 -2.42 -0.85 13.42
CA ASP A 204 -2.78 -1.45 12.15
C ASP A 204 -4.16 -2.16 12.17
N ASP A 205 -4.78 -2.28 13.34
CA ASP A 205 -6.08 -2.94 13.54
C ASP A 205 -7.25 -1.95 13.53
N ALA A 206 -7.02 -0.66 13.76
CA ALA A 206 -8.05 0.37 13.72
C ALA A 206 -8.23 0.92 12.30
N ILE A 207 -9.46 0.80 11.75
CA ILE A 207 -9.81 1.30 10.41
C ILE A 207 -9.48 2.79 10.27
N ARG A 208 -9.82 3.60 11.28
CA ARG A 208 -9.56 5.05 11.28
C ARG A 208 -8.06 5.37 11.26
N ALA A 209 -7.25 4.59 11.97
CA ALA A 209 -5.79 4.77 11.99
C ALA A 209 -5.18 4.43 10.62
N VAL A 210 -5.53 3.28 10.06
CA VAL A 210 -5.05 2.85 8.74
C VAL A 210 -5.47 3.85 7.66
N ARG A 211 -6.74 4.27 7.67
CA ARG A 211 -7.24 5.27 6.71
C ARG A 211 -6.51 6.60 6.82
N LEU A 212 -6.27 7.09 8.03
CA LEU A 212 -5.55 8.34 8.23
C LEU A 212 -4.13 8.26 7.66
N ILE A 213 -3.38 7.21 7.99
CA ILE A 213 -1.99 7.07 7.53
C ILE A 213 -1.94 6.80 6.02
N ALA A 214 -2.80 5.92 5.49
CA ALA A 214 -2.89 5.65 4.07
C ALA A 214 -3.29 6.89 3.27
N GLY A 215 -4.21 7.71 3.80
CA GLY A 215 -4.61 8.98 3.23
C GLY A 215 -3.43 9.96 3.13
N CYS A 216 -2.62 10.07 4.19
CA CYS A 216 -1.42 10.90 4.14
C CYS A 216 -0.39 10.41 3.12
N MET A 217 -0.21 9.10 2.97
CA MET A 217 0.68 8.57 1.93
C MET A 217 0.12 8.81 0.52
N ALA A 218 -1.20 8.72 0.35
CA ALA A 218 -1.86 9.06 -0.90
C ALA A 218 -1.71 10.55 -1.24
N ASP A 219 -1.86 11.44 -0.26
CA ASP A 219 -1.64 12.88 -0.42
C ASP A 219 -0.18 13.17 -0.82
N ALA A 220 0.79 12.49 -0.21
CA ALA A 220 2.20 12.60 -0.57
C ALA A 220 2.48 12.26 -2.05
N ILE A 221 1.81 11.22 -2.57
CA ILE A 221 1.93 10.80 -3.98
C ILE A 221 1.35 11.86 -4.91
N ILE A 222 0.16 12.38 -4.56
CA ILE A 222 -0.52 13.41 -5.36
C ILE A 222 0.32 14.68 -5.39
N GLU A 223 0.82 15.15 -4.25
CA GLU A 223 1.70 16.32 -4.17
C GLU A 223 3.01 16.11 -4.94
N GLY A 224 3.62 14.93 -4.84
CA GLY A 224 4.85 14.62 -5.57
C GLY A 224 4.65 14.67 -7.09
N ARG A 225 3.53 14.15 -7.59
CA ARG A 225 3.18 14.18 -9.02
C ARG A 225 2.87 15.59 -9.50
N GLN A 226 2.05 16.35 -8.76
CA GLN A 226 1.73 17.75 -9.12
C GLN A 226 2.97 18.64 -9.13
N GLY A 227 3.90 18.43 -8.20
CA GLY A 227 5.18 19.15 -8.19
C GLY A 227 6.04 18.83 -9.40
N ALA A 228 6.02 17.58 -9.89
CA ALA A 228 6.71 17.22 -11.12
C ALA A 228 6.04 17.85 -12.36
N ASP A 229 4.71 17.79 -12.46
CA ASP A 229 3.97 18.37 -13.59
C ASP A 229 4.22 19.88 -13.74
N ALA A 230 4.27 20.62 -12.63
CA ALA A 230 4.57 22.06 -12.64
C ALA A 230 6.03 22.40 -13.02
N VAL A 231 6.98 21.49 -12.77
CA VAL A 231 8.39 21.66 -13.18
C VAL A 231 8.54 21.34 -14.67
N VAL A 232 7.84 20.32 -15.18
CA VAL A 232 7.83 19.99 -16.61
C VAL A 232 7.16 21.10 -17.43
N GLU A 233 6.02 21.65 -16.97
CA GLU A 233 5.38 22.81 -17.62
C GLU A 233 6.29 24.06 -17.61
N ALA A 234 7.11 24.25 -16.57
CA ALA A 234 8.06 25.36 -16.51
C ALA A 234 9.27 25.15 -17.45
N GLU A 235 9.80 23.93 -17.55
CA GLU A 235 10.88 23.59 -18.48
C GLU A 235 10.42 23.64 -19.95
N GLU A 236 9.19 23.20 -20.25
CA GLU A 236 8.61 23.33 -21.60
C GLU A 236 8.36 24.80 -21.98
N ALA A 237 7.91 25.63 -21.04
CA ALA A 237 7.73 27.07 -21.28
C ALA A 237 9.06 27.83 -21.48
N GLU A 238 10.15 27.40 -20.83
CA GLU A 238 11.49 27.95 -21.10
C GLU A 238 12.06 27.47 -22.44
N ALA A 239 11.79 26.22 -22.85
CA ALA A 239 12.23 25.68 -24.13
C ALA A 239 11.47 26.24 -25.36
N GLU A 240 10.21 26.67 -25.19
CA GLU A 240 9.46 27.38 -26.26
C GLU A 240 9.81 28.87 -26.35
N ALA A 241 10.50 29.43 -25.35
CA ALA A 241 10.91 30.83 -25.31
C ALA A 241 12.32 31.10 -25.90
N GLU A 242 13.08 30.04 -26.22
CA GLU A 242 14.38 30.08 -26.93
C GLU A 242 14.22 29.79 -28.44
#